data_AF-A0A8J7CC27-F1
#
_entry.id   AF-A0A8J7CC27-F1
#
_cell.length_a   1.000
_cell.length_b   1.000
_cell.length_c   1.000
_cell.angle_alpha   90.00
_cell.angle_beta   90.00
_cell.angle_gamma   90.00
#
_symmetry.space_group_name_H-M   'P 1'
#
loop_
_entity.id
_entity.type
_entity.pdbx_description
1 polymer ?
#
loop_
_entity_poly.entity_id
_entity_poly.type
_entity_poly.pdbx_seq_one_letter_code
_entity_poly.pdbx_strand_id
1 'polypeptide(L)'
;GASLTAVAVGRLLFGDIGFGTCLLFTFATIYPEVEFRLFFIIPVKVKYLAIVAAAILVYSSLSYGLVAGLANVAGTSAGYLFFLATRRMPTRRKLMFQLNKRKAEISVRAENEQAEDRNRGWDAAVRAADVRVLETGALGEEDETLLAELDAAKDPSITVCAPSEFAFIDDDVCRRCTGYAECAARRIRMSAETRER
;
A
#
# COMPACT_ATOMS: atom_id res chain seq x y z
N GLY A 1 13.07 -30.55 10.49
CA GLY A 1 12.14 -31.68 10.50
C GLY A 1 12.52 -32.63 11.63
N ALA A 2 11.61 -33.51 12.06
CA ALA A 2 11.69 -34.36 13.26
C ALA A 2 13.06 -35.04 13.54
N SER A 3 13.88 -35.28 12.51
CA SER A 3 15.27 -35.75 12.63
C SER A 3 16.18 -34.79 13.42
N LEU A 4 15.99 -33.47 13.28
CA LEU A 4 16.78 -32.46 14.00
C LEU A 4 16.42 -32.41 15.50
N THR A 5 15.14 -32.60 15.82
CA THR A 5 14.66 -32.72 17.21
C THR A 5 15.04 -34.05 17.83
N ALA A 6 15.11 -35.13 17.04
CA ALA A 6 15.62 -36.44 17.49
C ALA A 6 17.11 -36.37 17.89
N VAL A 7 17.92 -35.66 17.09
CA VAL A 7 19.33 -35.39 17.40
C VAL A 7 19.47 -34.51 18.64
N ALA A 8 18.65 -33.45 18.78
CA ALA A 8 18.69 -32.55 19.93
C ALA A 8 18.24 -33.21 21.26
N VAL A 9 17.35 -34.21 21.20
CA VAL A 9 16.79 -34.88 22.37
C VAL A 9 17.50 -36.22 22.65
N GLY A 10 18.45 -36.64 21.81
CA GLY A 10 19.21 -37.88 21.99
C GLY A 10 18.36 -39.16 21.91
N ARG A 11 17.17 -39.09 21.29
CA ARG A 11 16.25 -40.22 21.11
C ARG A 11 15.81 -40.31 19.66
N LEU A 12 15.83 -41.52 19.11
CA LEU A 12 15.24 -41.84 17.80
C LEU A 12 13.73 -41.55 17.85
N LEU A 13 13.34 -40.34 17.48
CA LEU A 13 11.93 -40.04 17.18
C LEU A 13 11.66 -40.71 15.84
N PHE A 14 10.87 -41.79 15.86
CA PHE A 14 10.40 -42.60 14.74
C PHE A 14 10.45 -41.84 13.40
N GLY A 15 11.56 -42.02 12.68
CA GLY A 15 11.82 -41.39 11.40
C GLY A 15 10.93 -42.04 10.35
N ASP A 16 9.74 -41.44 10.18
CA ASP A 16 8.85 -41.44 9.00
C ASP A 16 7.46 -40.93 9.39
N ILE A 17 7.02 -41.18 10.63
CA ILE A 17 5.69 -40.80 11.13
C ILE A 17 5.52 -39.28 11.16
N GLY A 18 6.58 -38.54 11.53
CA GLY A 18 6.52 -37.08 11.59
C GLY A 18 6.32 -36.42 10.22
N PHE A 19 6.92 -36.98 9.17
CA PHE A 19 6.73 -36.51 7.80
C PHE A 19 5.33 -36.86 7.26
N GLY A 20 4.87 -38.10 7.49
CA GLY A 20 3.52 -38.52 7.12
C GLY A 20 2.44 -37.67 7.80
N THR A 21 2.65 -37.30 9.06
CA THR A 21 1.74 -36.42 9.82
C THR A 21 1.71 -35.00 9.26
N CYS A 22 2.86 -34.43 8.90
CA CYS A 22 2.95 -33.15 8.17
C CYS A 22 2.13 -33.15 6.87
N LEU A 23 2.32 -34.19 6.06
CA LEU A 23 1.64 -34.35 4.78
C LEU A 23 0.14 -34.51 4.98
N LEU A 24 -0.27 -35.34 5.95
CA LEU A 24 -1.67 -35.55 6.28
C LEU A 24 -2.36 -34.24 6.71
N PHE A 25 -1.72 -33.44 7.58
CA PHE A 25 -2.26 -32.13 7.98
C PHE A 25 -2.35 -31.16 6.79
N THR A 26 -1.34 -31.15 5.93
CA THR A 26 -1.34 -30.31 4.73
C THR A 26 -2.48 -30.71 3.79
N PHE A 27 -2.64 -32.01 3.54
CA PHE A 27 -3.67 -32.55 2.68
C PHE A 27 -5.07 -32.31 3.24
N ALA A 28 -5.28 -32.55 4.54
CA ALA A 28 -6.54 -32.29 5.24
C ALA A 28 -6.98 -30.82 5.14
N THR A 29 -6.03 -29.89 5.14
CA THR A 29 -6.30 -28.43 5.04
C THR A 29 -6.63 -27.97 3.62
N ILE A 30 -6.26 -28.73 2.59
CA ILE A 30 -6.63 -28.41 1.19
C ILE A 30 -7.90 -29.17 0.78
N TYR A 31 -7.99 -30.45 1.17
CA TYR A 31 -9.05 -31.37 0.74
C TYR A 31 -9.70 -32.10 1.94
N PRO A 32 -10.43 -31.38 2.83
CA PRO A 32 -11.00 -31.97 4.04
C PRO A 32 -12.11 -33.00 3.78
N GLU A 33 -12.77 -32.90 2.62
CA GLU A 33 -13.92 -33.75 2.23
C GLU A 33 -13.51 -34.97 1.39
N VAL A 34 -12.22 -35.14 1.06
CA VAL A 34 -11.76 -36.38 0.39
C VAL A 34 -11.94 -37.57 1.33
N GLU A 35 -12.39 -38.69 0.77
CA GLU A 35 -12.64 -39.92 1.51
C GLU A 35 -11.59 -40.98 1.19
N PHE A 36 -11.03 -41.58 2.24
CA PHE A 36 -10.24 -42.79 2.15
C PHE A 36 -11.09 -43.97 2.61
N ARG A 37 -11.16 -45.02 1.79
CA ARG A 37 -11.91 -46.24 2.14
C ARG A 37 -11.01 -47.15 2.95
N LEU A 38 -11.23 -47.21 4.27
CA LEU A 38 -10.56 -48.16 5.14
C LEU A 38 -10.98 -49.58 4.76
N PHE A 39 -10.00 -50.42 4.40
CA PHE A 39 -10.21 -51.79 3.92
C PHE A 39 -11.21 -51.91 2.76
N PHE A 40 -11.38 -50.85 1.96
CA PHE A 40 -12.42 -50.72 0.92
C PHE A 40 -13.88 -50.74 1.42
N ILE A 41 -14.11 -50.87 2.73
CA ILE A 41 -15.45 -51.04 3.32
C ILE A 41 -15.97 -49.74 3.95
N ILE A 42 -15.16 -49.06 4.78
CA ILE A 42 -15.62 -47.92 5.57
C ILE A 42 -15.06 -46.62 4.98
N PRO A 43 -15.90 -45.74 4.39
CA PRO A 43 -15.44 -44.43 3.94
C PRO A 43 -15.17 -43.52 5.13
N VAL A 44 -13.94 -43.03 5.27
CA VAL A 44 -13.55 -42.07 6.31
C VAL A 44 -12.98 -40.82 5.66
N LYS A 45 -13.52 -39.66 6.04
CA LYS A 45 -13.03 -38.36 5.56
C LYS A 45 -11.67 -38.03 6.14
N VAL A 46 -10.81 -37.42 5.33
CA VAL A 46 -9.43 -37.05 5.72
C VAL A 46 -9.39 -36.19 6.98
N LYS A 47 -10.37 -35.29 7.16
CA LYS A 47 -10.46 -34.45 8.36
C LYS A 47 -10.47 -35.25 9.67
N TYR A 48 -11.12 -36.42 9.69
CA TYR A 48 -11.16 -37.27 10.88
C TYR A 48 -9.82 -37.96 11.13
N LEU A 49 -9.16 -38.42 10.06
CA LEU A 49 -7.81 -39.01 10.17
C LEU A 49 -6.79 -37.99 10.68
N ALA A 50 -6.87 -36.74 10.23
CA ALA A 50 -6.03 -35.67 10.73
C ALA A 50 -6.28 -35.36 12.21
N ILE A 51 -7.54 -35.37 12.67
CA ILE A 51 -7.85 -35.19 14.10
C ILE A 51 -7.25 -36.33 14.94
N VAL A 52 -7.36 -37.58 14.49
CA VAL A 52 -6.77 -38.73 15.18
C VAL A 52 -5.23 -38.62 15.22
N ALA A 53 -4.60 -38.26 14.10
CA ALA A 53 -3.16 -38.06 14.06
C ALA A 53 -2.70 -36.92 14.98
N ALA A 54 -3.47 -35.83 15.07
CA ALA A 54 -3.20 -34.74 16.00
C ALA A 54 -3.35 -35.17 17.47
N ALA A 55 -4.37 -35.97 17.80
CA ALA A 55 -4.54 -36.52 19.14
C ALA A 55 -3.38 -37.43 19.55
N ILE A 56 -2.92 -38.30 18.65
CA ILE A 56 -1.75 -39.16 18.87
C ILE A 56 -0.49 -38.31 19.08
N LEU A 57 -0.31 -37.28 18.24
CA LEU A 57 0.84 -36.37 18.36
C LEU A 57 0.85 -35.67 19.72
N VAL A 58 -0.27 -35.08 20.15
CA VAL A 58 -0.38 -34.41 21.45
C VAL A 58 -0.16 -35.39 22.59
N TYR A 59 -0.78 -36.57 22.55
CA TYR A 59 -0.61 -37.60 23.57
C TYR A 59 0.86 -38.04 23.70
N SER A 60 1.51 -38.33 22.57
CA SER A 60 2.93 -38.69 22.56
C SER A 60 3.83 -37.56 23.09
N SER A 61 3.47 -36.30 22.79
CA SER A 61 4.19 -35.12 23.26
C SER A 61 4.06 -34.92 24.77
N LEU A 62 2.90 -35.22 25.37
CA LEU A 62 2.73 -35.13 26.82
C LEU A 62 3.65 -36.13 27.57
N SER A 63 3.90 -37.30 26.98
CA SER A 63 4.81 -38.31 27.56
C SER A 63 6.28 -37.88 27.59
N TYR A 64 6.68 -36.88 26.81
CA TYR A 64 8.06 -36.35 26.78
C TYR A 64 8.29 -35.19 27.77
N GLY A 65 7.25 -34.71 28.45
CA GLY A 65 7.29 -33.49 29.28
C GLY A 65 7.10 -32.21 28.46
N LEU A 66 6.90 -31.07 29.14
CA LEU A 66 6.39 -29.84 28.51
C LEU A 66 7.31 -29.30 27.38
N VAL A 67 8.61 -29.19 27.66
CA VAL A 67 9.58 -28.59 26.72
C VAL A 67 9.84 -29.52 25.53
N ALA A 68 10.12 -30.80 25.79
CA ALA A 68 10.38 -31.78 24.73
C ALA A 68 9.10 -32.13 23.93
N GLY A 69 7.94 -32.12 24.58
CA GLY A 69 6.64 -32.28 23.93
C GLY A 69 6.33 -31.14 22.96
N LEU A 70 6.60 -29.89 23.35
CA LEU A 70 6.45 -28.74 22.46
C LEU A 70 7.41 -28.82 21.27
N ALA A 71 8.67 -29.18 21.52
CA ALA A 71 9.66 -29.40 20.46
C ALA A 71 9.23 -30.53 19.50
N ASN A 72 8.63 -31.60 20.01
CA ASN A 72 8.12 -32.70 19.20
C ASN A 72 6.93 -32.28 18.33
N VAL A 73 5.97 -31.53 18.88
CA VAL A 73 4.85 -30.98 18.09
C VAL A 73 5.38 -30.04 17.02
N ALA A 74 6.20 -29.06 17.40
CA ALA A 74 6.76 -28.08 16.45
C ALA A 74 7.62 -28.75 15.37
N GLY A 75 8.43 -29.74 15.72
CA GLY A 75 9.29 -30.47 14.79
C GLY A 75 8.49 -31.36 13.82
N THR A 76 7.44 -32.00 14.32
CA THR A 76 6.53 -32.85 13.54
C THR A 76 5.55 -32.05 12.70
N SER A 77 5.19 -30.82 13.07
CA SER A 77 4.31 -29.95 12.28
C SER A 77 5.06 -28.86 11.50
N ALA A 78 6.40 -28.86 11.50
CA ALA A 78 7.20 -27.79 10.90
C ALA A 78 6.86 -27.56 9.41
N GLY A 79 6.69 -28.65 8.64
CA GLY A 79 6.32 -28.57 7.22
C GLY A 79 4.90 -28.03 7.02
N TYR A 80 3.96 -28.43 7.87
CA TYR A 80 2.59 -27.91 7.85
C TYR A 80 2.52 -26.42 8.21
N LEU A 81 3.28 -25.99 9.23
CA LEU A 81 3.38 -24.58 9.62
C LEU A 81 4.03 -23.74 8.51
N PHE A 82 5.08 -24.26 7.87
CA PHE A 82 5.70 -23.64 6.70
C PHE A 82 4.68 -23.47 5.56
N PHE A 83 3.93 -24.53 5.23
CA PHE A 83 2.87 -24.47 4.23
C PHE A 83 1.82 -23.40 4.55
N LEU A 84 1.36 -23.33 5.79
CA LEU A 84 0.37 -22.32 6.21
C LEU A 84 0.93 -20.89 6.10
N ALA A 85 2.20 -20.69 6.46
CA ALA A 85 2.88 -19.41 6.33
C ALA A 85 3.00 -19.00 4.85
N THR A 86 3.45 -19.91 3.96
CA THR A 86 3.57 -19.61 2.53
C THR A 86 2.22 -19.40 1.85
N ARG A 87 1.15 -20.09 2.29
CA ARG A 87 -0.22 -19.92 1.76
C ARG A 87 -0.82 -18.57 2.12
N ARG A 88 -0.51 -18.02 3.30
CA ARG A 88 -1.04 -16.72 3.75
C ARG A 88 -0.21 -15.52 3.28
N MET A 89 1.07 -15.70 2.96
CA MET A 89 1.90 -14.58 2.52
C MET A 89 1.46 -14.09 1.12
N PRO A 90 1.17 -12.78 0.95
CA PRO A 90 0.95 -12.22 -0.37
C PRO A 90 2.22 -12.40 -1.20
N THR A 91 2.07 -12.75 -2.48
CA THR A 91 3.20 -12.89 -3.40
C THR A 91 4.06 -11.63 -3.36
N ARG A 92 5.40 -11.77 -3.34
CA ARG A 92 6.34 -10.63 -3.30
C ARG A 92 6.00 -9.53 -4.31
N ARG A 93 5.53 -9.91 -5.51
CA ARG A 93 5.07 -8.99 -6.56
C ARG A 93 3.88 -8.13 -6.13
N LYS A 94 2.87 -8.72 -5.46
CA LYS A 94 1.69 -7.98 -4.97
C LYS A 94 2.07 -7.00 -3.87
N LEU A 95 2.96 -7.41 -2.97
CA LEU A 95 3.48 -6.53 -1.92
C LEU A 95 4.26 -5.36 -2.53
N MET A 96 5.18 -5.64 -3.45
CA MET A 96 5.98 -4.60 -4.12
C MET A 96 5.10 -3.64 -4.91
N PHE A 97 4.09 -4.14 -5.62
CA PHE A 97 3.12 -3.30 -6.33
C PHE A 97 2.36 -2.38 -5.38
N GLN A 98 1.87 -2.89 -4.25
CA GLN A 98 1.16 -2.09 -3.24
C GLN A 98 2.07 -1.03 -2.61
N LEU A 99 3.33 -1.35 -2.35
CA LEU A 99 4.31 -0.40 -1.82
C LEU A 99 4.64 0.70 -2.82
N ASN A 100 4.91 0.34 -4.09
CA ASN A 100 5.18 1.32 -5.13
C ASN A 100 3.97 2.23 -5.39
N LYS A 101 2.75 1.67 -5.38
CA LYS A 101 1.51 2.44 -5.48
C LYS A 101 1.40 3.46 -4.34
N ARG A 102 1.57 3.03 -3.08
CA ARG A 102 1.55 3.93 -1.92
C ARG A 102 2.64 4.99 -1.98
N LYS A 103 3.84 4.63 -2.43
CA LYS A 103 4.95 5.59 -2.59
C LYS A 103 4.63 6.66 -3.62
N ALA A 104 4.06 6.28 -4.77
CA ALA A 104 3.63 7.23 -5.80
C ALA A 104 2.47 8.12 -5.32
N GLU A 105 1.50 7.57 -4.59
CA GLU A 105 0.42 8.36 -3.99
C GLU A 105 0.95 9.41 -3.00
N ILE A 106 1.95 9.06 -2.20
CA ILE A 106 2.59 9.99 -1.25
C ILE A 106 3.38 11.07 -2.00
N SER A 107 4.13 10.73 -3.04
CA SER A 107 4.90 11.74 -3.79
C SER A 107 3.97 12.74 -4.49
N VAL A 108 2.92 12.26 -5.16
CA VAL A 108 1.92 13.14 -5.80
C VAL A 108 1.22 14.02 -4.78
N ARG A 109 0.90 13.48 -3.59
CA ARG A 109 0.30 14.26 -2.51
C ARG A 109 1.24 15.36 -2.00
N ALA A 110 2.51 15.04 -1.80
CA ALA A 110 3.51 16.01 -1.36
C ALA A 110 3.72 17.13 -2.39
N GLU A 111 3.76 16.79 -3.69
CA GLU A 111 3.82 17.78 -4.78
C GLU A 111 2.59 18.70 -4.79
N ASN A 112 1.38 18.14 -4.61
CA ASN A 112 0.15 18.93 -4.53
C ASN A 112 0.09 19.85 -3.30
N GLU A 113 0.53 19.36 -2.14
CA GLU A 113 0.61 20.16 -0.90
C GLU A 113 1.60 21.32 -1.07
N GLN A 114 2.76 21.07 -1.68
CA GLN A 114 3.74 22.11 -1.99
C GLN A 114 3.20 23.16 -2.98
N ALA A 115 2.48 22.72 -4.03
CA ALA A 115 1.84 23.62 -4.98
C ALA A 115 0.75 24.47 -4.31
N GLU A 116 -0.05 23.87 -3.43
CA GLU A 116 -1.09 24.55 -2.68
C GLU A 116 -0.55 25.62 -1.73
N ASP A 117 0.48 25.31 -0.95
CA ASP A 117 1.11 26.28 -0.04
C ASP A 117 1.67 27.49 -0.82
N ARG A 118 2.32 27.23 -1.96
CA ARG A 118 2.84 28.27 -2.85
C ARG A 118 1.73 29.14 -3.43
N ASN A 119 0.67 28.52 -3.96
CA ASN A 119 -0.44 29.23 -4.59
C ASN A 119 -1.23 30.08 -3.58
N ARG A 120 -1.41 29.57 -2.35
CA ARG A 120 -1.98 30.33 -1.24
C ARG A 120 -1.17 31.57 -0.89
N GLY A 121 0.16 31.49 -0.99
CA GLY A 121 1.06 32.63 -0.78
C GLY A 121 0.82 33.78 -1.75
N TRP A 122 0.51 33.47 -3.02
CA TRP A 122 0.27 34.48 -4.06
C TRP A 122 -1.19 34.94 -4.16
N ASP A 123 -2.16 34.13 -3.74
CA ASP A 123 -3.59 34.38 -4.00
C ASP A 123 -4.08 35.76 -3.56
N ALA A 124 -3.75 36.17 -2.33
CA ALA A 124 -4.17 37.47 -1.80
C ALA A 124 -3.60 38.64 -2.63
N ALA A 125 -2.33 38.56 -3.03
CA ALA A 125 -1.67 39.57 -3.84
C ALA A 125 -2.23 39.59 -5.27
N VAL A 126 -2.45 38.42 -5.87
CA VAL A 126 -3.02 38.28 -7.22
C VAL A 126 -4.44 38.83 -7.29
N ARG A 127 -5.29 38.56 -6.29
CA ARG A 127 -6.65 39.13 -6.24
C ARG A 127 -6.64 40.63 -6.06
N ALA A 128 -5.78 41.15 -5.18
CA ALA A 128 -5.64 42.59 -4.99
C ALA A 128 -5.19 43.27 -6.29
N ALA A 129 -4.22 42.68 -7.00
CA ALA A 129 -3.77 43.18 -8.30
C ALA A 129 -4.88 43.11 -9.37
N ASP A 130 -5.62 42.01 -9.49
CA ASP A 130 -6.72 41.89 -10.46
C ASP A 130 -7.78 42.98 -10.24
N VAL A 131 -8.19 43.21 -8.98
CA VAL A 131 -9.17 44.26 -8.64
C VAL A 131 -8.61 45.66 -8.93
N ARG A 132 -7.38 45.96 -8.50
CA ARG A 132 -6.75 47.27 -8.76
C ARG A 132 -6.67 47.55 -10.25
N VAL A 133 -6.18 46.61 -11.04
CA VAL A 133 -6.01 46.78 -12.49
C VAL A 133 -7.36 46.93 -13.19
N LEU A 134 -8.40 46.21 -12.75
CA LEU A 134 -9.77 46.42 -13.24
C LEU A 134 -10.29 47.83 -12.94
N GLU A 135 -9.98 48.39 -11.76
CA GLU A 135 -10.42 49.72 -11.32
C GLU A 135 -9.63 50.88 -11.93
N THR A 136 -8.32 50.74 -12.08
CA THR A 136 -7.43 51.79 -12.61
C THR A 136 -7.25 51.71 -14.12
N GLY A 137 -7.36 50.51 -14.71
CA GLY A 137 -7.03 50.24 -16.11
C GLY A 137 -5.54 50.29 -16.44
N ALA A 138 -4.66 50.36 -15.44
CA ALA A 138 -3.22 50.45 -15.64
C ALA A 138 -2.47 49.66 -14.56
N LEU A 139 -1.31 49.11 -14.92
CA LEU A 139 -0.42 48.40 -13.99
C LEU A 139 0.32 49.39 -13.10
N GLY A 140 0.26 49.20 -11.79
CA GLY A 140 1.09 49.95 -10.84
C GLY A 140 2.47 49.31 -10.63
N GLU A 141 3.38 50.03 -9.97
CA GLU A 141 4.73 49.54 -9.62
C GLU A 141 4.68 48.27 -8.75
N GLU A 142 3.72 48.19 -7.82
CA GLU A 142 3.45 46.99 -7.01
C GLU A 142 2.97 45.79 -7.85
N ASP A 143 2.24 46.03 -8.95
CA ASP A 143 1.75 44.96 -9.83
C ASP A 143 2.87 44.44 -10.74
N GLU A 144 3.78 45.31 -11.18
CA GLU A 144 4.95 44.92 -11.97
C GLU A 144 5.92 44.05 -11.16
N THR A 145 6.16 44.37 -9.89
CA THR A 145 6.99 43.53 -9.00
C THR A 145 6.37 42.16 -8.76
N LEU A 146 5.05 42.08 -8.54
CA LEU A 146 4.33 40.82 -8.42
C LEU A 146 4.38 40.01 -9.72
N LEU A 147 4.20 40.66 -10.88
CA LEU A 147 4.29 40.01 -12.18
C LEU A 147 5.70 39.44 -12.44
N ALA A 148 6.75 40.14 -12.01
CA ALA A 148 8.12 39.63 -12.11
C ALA A 148 8.33 38.37 -11.25
N GLU A 149 7.78 38.33 -10.03
CA GLU A 149 7.81 37.15 -9.16
C GLU A 149 7.05 35.96 -9.79
N LEU A 150 5.84 36.20 -10.29
CA LEU A 150 5.03 35.18 -10.95
C LEU A 150 5.69 34.67 -12.24
N ASP A 151 6.31 35.56 -13.02
CA ASP A 151 7.03 35.21 -14.24
C ASP A 151 8.29 34.39 -13.97
N ALA A 152 8.97 34.63 -12.85
CA ALA A 152 10.11 33.83 -12.43
C ALA A 152 9.72 32.41 -11.99
N ALA A 153 8.48 32.22 -11.53
CA ALA A 153 7.96 30.95 -11.04
C ALA A 153 7.24 30.09 -12.09
N LYS A 154 7.32 30.47 -13.37
CA LYS A 154 6.70 29.77 -14.49
C LYS A 154 7.33 28.40 -14.74
N ASP A 155 6.50 27.44 -15.09
CA ASP A 155 6.93 26.09 -15.43
C ASP A 155 6.57 25.81 -16.91
N PRO A 156 7.56 25.82 -17.81
CA PRO A 156 7.33 25.72 -19.25
C PRO A 156 6.76 24.35 -19.69
N SER A 157 6.70 23.37 -18.78
CA SER A 157 6.15 22.05 -19.08
C SER A 157 4.63 21.98 -18.95
N ILE A 158 3.98 23.04 -18.43
CA ILE A 158 2.55 23.04 -18.11
C ILE A 158 1.73 23.62 -19.25
N THR A 159 0.60 22.98 -19.55
CA THR A 159 -0.39 23.54 -20.48
C THR A 159 -1.33 24.49 -19.73
N VAL A 160 -1.33 25.76 -20.13
CA VAL A 160 -2.15 26.82 -19.51
C VAL A 160 -3.62 26.71 -19.95
N CYS A 161 -4.55 26.85 -19.01
CA CYS A 161 -6.00 26.89 -19.26
C CYS A 161 -6.44 28.19 -19.96
N ALA A 162 -7.70 28.24 -20.41
CA ALA A 162 -8.26 29.47 -20.96
C ALA A 162 -8.43 30.54 -19.85
N PRO A 163 -8.29 31.85 -20.16
CA PRO A 163 -8.42 32.91 -19.15
C PRO A 163 -9.76 32.93 -18.40
N SER A 164 -10.83 32.44 -19.03
CA SER A 164 -12.17 32.33 -18.43
C SER A 164 -12.32 31.18 -17.43
N GLU A 165 -11.39 30.22 -17.44
CA GLU A 165 -11.42 29.04 -16.56
C GLU A 165 -10.62 29.24 -15.28
N PHE A 166 -9.85 30.33 -15.18
CA PHE A 166 -9.08 30.64 -13.98
C PHE A 166 -10.00 31.16 -12.86
N ALA A 167 -10.04 30.44 -11.75
CA ALA A 167 -10.94 30.69 -10.63
C ALA A 167 -10.23 30.86 -9.28
N PHE A 168 -8.95 31.31 -9.28
CA PHE A 168 -8.15 31.54 -8.07
C PHE A 168 -8.08 30.29 -7.16
N ILE A 169 -7.68 30.41 -5.88
CA ILE A 169 -7.65 29.25 -4.96
C ILE A 169 -9.04 28.73 -4.56
N ASP A 170 -10.14 29.35 -5.01
CA ASP A 170 -11.50 28.92 -4.72
C ASP A 170 -11.81 27.58 -5.42
N ASP A 171 -11.23 27.39 -6.61
CA ASP A 171 -11.28 26.13 -7.34
C ASP A 171 -10.18 25.15 -6.88
N ASP A 172 -10.56 23.89 -6.71
CA ASP A 172 -9.68 22.82 -6.24
C ASP A 172 -8.52 22.54 -7.21
N VAL A 173 -8.76 22.73 -8.52
CA VAL A 173 -7.73 22.54 -9.54
C VAL A 173 -6.72 23.67 -9.45
N CYS A 174 -7.18 24.92 -9.51
CA CYS A 174 -6.31 26.09 -9.41
C CYS A 174 -5.51 26.12 -8.09
N ARG A 175 -6.12 25.69 -6.97
CA ARG A 175 -5.45 25.61 -5.68
C ARG A 175 -4.21 24.72 -5.70
N ARG A 176 -4.27 23.55 -6.35
CA ARG A 176 -3.16 22.57 -6.40
C ARG A 176 -2.38 22.61 -7.72
N CYS A 177 -2.72 23.53 -8.62
CA CYS A 177 -2.12 23.60 -9.95
C CYS A 177 -0.68 24.13 -9.88
N THR A 178 0.24 23.40 -10.49
CA THR A 178 1.63 23.83 -10.61
C THR A 178 1.80 25.05 -11.53
N GLY A 179 0.87 25.29 -12.45
CA GLY A 179 0.85 26.40 -13.41
C GLY A 179 0.07 27.64 -12.98
N TYR A 180 -0.30 27.73 -11.70
CA TYR A 180 -1.08 28.85 -11.16
C TYR A 180 -0.41 30.21 -11.44
N ALA A 181 0.91 30.32 -11.32
CA ALA A 181 1.64 31.57 -11.54
C ALA A 181 1.46 32.12 -12.96
N GLU A 182 1.44 31.25 -13.97
CA GLU A 182 1.22 31.62 -15.37
C GLU A 182 -0.21 32.09 -15.60
N CYS A 183 -1.19 31.35 -15.07
CA CYS A 183 -2.60 31.73 -15.16
C CYS A 183 -2.86 33.07 -14.45
N ALA A 184 -2.28 33.28 -13.27
CA ALA A 184 -2.39 34.50 -12.49
C ALA A 184 -1.76 35.71 -13.20
N ALA A 185 -0.52 35.59 -13.68
CA ALA A 185 0.17 36.65 -14.41
C ALA A 185 -0.58 37.02 -15.70
N ARG A 186 -1.09 36.01 -16.42
CA ARG A 186 -1.92 36.22 -17.62
C ARG A 186 -3.23 36.93 -17.28
N ARG A 187 -3.90 36.56 -16.18
CA ARG A 187 -5.16 37.16 -15.75
C ARG A 187 -4.98 38.67 -15.50
N ILE A 188 -3.97 39.06 -14.74
CA ILE A 188 -3.67 40.46 -14.43
C ILE A 188 -3.43 41.26 -15.72
N ARG A 189 -2.63 40.72 -16.66
CA ARG A 189 -2.37 41.37 -17.96
C ARG A 189 -3.62 41.53 -18.81
N MET A 190 -4.46 40.50 -18.89
CA MET A 190 -5.73 40.55 -19.63
C MET A 190 -6.71 41.56 -19.04
N SER A 191 -6.74 41.72 -17.71
CA SER A 191 -7.59 42.70 -17.04
C SER A 191 -7.19 44.15 -17.40
N ALA A 192 -5.90 44.42 -17.62
CA ALA A 192 -5.42 45.72 -18.09
C ALA A 192 -5.89 46.00 -19.54
N GLU A 193 -5.71 45.03 -20.45
CA GLU A 193 -6.06 45.17 -21.87
C GLU A 193 -7.56 45.34 -22.13
N THR A 194 -8.43 44.77 -21.27
CA THR A 194 -9.89 44.78 -21.48
C THR A 194 -10.49 46.18 -21.39
N ARG A 195 -9.83 47.13 -20.71
CA ARG A 195 -10.31 48.49 -20.52
C ARG A 195 -9.82 49.49 -21.59
N GLU A 196 -8.82 49.11 -22.39
CA GLU A 196 -8.33 49.90 -23.52
C GLU A 196 -9.20 49.75 -24.79
N ARG A 197 -10.16 48.81 -24.79
CA ARG A 197 -11.17 48.62 -25.86
C ARG A 197 -12.52 49.19 -25.46
#